data_AF-A0A9N9MNH9-F1
#
_entry.id   AF-A0A9N9MNH9-F1
#
_cell.length_a   1.000
_cell.length_b   1.000
_cell.length_c   1.000
_cell.angle_alpha   90.00
_cell.angle_beta   90.00
_cell.angle_gamma   90.00
#
_symmetry.space_group_name_H-M   'P 1'
#
loop_
_entity.id
_entity.type
_entity.pdbx_description
1 polymer ?
#
loop_
_entity_poly.entity_id
_entity_poly.type
_entity_poly.pdbx_seq_one_letter_code
_entity_poly.pdbx_strand_id
1 'polypeptide(L)'
;MGILFCSPSPAAARSEKKKPETVINISESCVDRLTREEKESAEKQASAEVLNIPQNVSENDWIMKLKCLDDAHSNTYGLTVQGFYKLADEVESNIEDVRPNLCSAVDIIQCLKKNKCCSIKCRSHMDRFIDCVDTTRINIIKEQIECDLKEKRKKEAEDAENFLRSE
;
A
#
# COMPACT_ATOMS: atom_id res chain seq x y z
N MET A 1 -12.74 24.18 36.46
CA MET A 1 -11.46 23.52 36.81
C MET A 1 -11.68 22.01 36.70
N GLY A 2 -11.30 21.40 35.59
CA GLY A 2 -11.43 19.95 35.39
C GLY A 2 -10.13 19.24 35.77
N ILE A 3 -10.18 18.41 36.81
CA ILE A 3 -9.05 17.57 37.23
C ILE A 3 -9.04 16.35 36.30
N LEU A 4 -8.17 16.36 35.29
CA LEU A 4 -7.89 15.19 34.45
C LEU A 4 -6.97 14.24 35.22
N PHE A 5 -7.55 13.20 35.79
CA PHE A 5 -6.81 12.10 36.41
C PHE A 5 -6.11 11.27 35.33
N CYS A 6 -4.78 11.29 35.33
CA CYS A 6 -3.94 10.34 34.59
C CYS A 6 -3.83 9.05 35.45
N SER A 7 -4.66 8.05 35.15
CA SER A 7 -4.61 6.73 35.79
C SER A 7 -3.37 5.94 35.34
N PRO A 8 -2.65 5.24 36.23
CA PRO A 8 -1.53 4.40 35.84
C PRO A 8 -2.01 3.12 35.14
N SER A 9 -1.50 2.90 33.92
CA SER A 9 -1.70 1.64 33.19
C SER A 9 -0.83 0.54 33.79
N PRO A 10 -1.35 -0.67 34.05
CA PRO A 10 -0.52 -1.77 34.54
C PRO A 10 0.42 -2.25 33.44
N ALA A 11 1.70 -2.36 33.78
CA ALA A 11 2.72 -2.99 32.96
C ALA A 11 2.47 -4.50 32.90
N ALA A 12 2.38 -5.05 31.68
CA ALA A 12 2.42 -6.49 31.43
C ALA A 12 3.72 -6.85 30.69
N ALA A 13 4.29 -7.96 31.14
CA ALA A 13 5.64 -8.41 30.87
C ALA A 13 5.81 -9.17 29.55
N ARG A 14 7.09 -9.24 29.16
CA ARG A 14 7.83 -10.40 28.62
C ARG A 14 7.86 -10.63 27.10
N SER A 15 9.09 -10.90 26.69
CA SER A 15 9.64 -11.15 25.37
C SER A 15 9.26 -12.50 24.76
N GLU A 16 9.20 -12.58 23.43
CA GLU A 16 9.73 -13.71 22.66
C GLU A 16 10.07 -13.27 21.24
N LYS A 17 11.34 -13.43 20.84
CA LYS A 17 11.81 -13.25 19.45
C LYS A 17 11.39 -14.49 18.65
N LYS A 18 10.41 -14.37 17.76
CA LYS A 18 10.17 -15.32 16.67
C LYS A 18 10.49 -14.66 15.34
N LYS A 19 11.11 -15.44 14.44
CA LYS A 19 11.44 -15.05 13.05
C LYS A 19 10.18 -14.52 12.34
N PRO A 20 10.30 -13.58 11.39
CA PRO A 20 9.14 -13.18 10.61
C PRO A 20 8.78 -14.32 9.65
N GLU A 21 7.83 -15.16 10.04
CA GLU A 21 6.93 -15.74 9.05
C GLU A 21 6.16 -14.57 8.47
N THR A 22 6.25 -14.35 7.15
CA THR A 22 5.39 -13.42 6.41
C THR A 22 3.96 -13.95 6.45
N VAL A 23 3.32 -13.78 7.61
CA VAL A 23 1.89 -13.96 7.77
C VAL A 23 1.25 -12.71 7.18
N ILE A 24 0.80 -12.80 5.94
CA ILE A 24 -0.04 -11.78 5.34
C ILE A 24 -1.35 -11.79 6.14
N ASN A 25 -1.46 -10.87 7.11
CA ASN A 25 -2.70 -10.66 7.85
C ASN A 25 -3.69 -9.95 6.95
N ILE A 26 -4.47 -10.72 6.21
CA ILE A 26 -5.60 -10.19 5.44
C ILE A 26 -6.73 -9.92 6.44
N SER A 27 -7.19 -8.66 6.51
CA SER A 27 -8.31 -8.30 7.37
C SER A 27 -9.55 -9.11 6.99
N GLU A 28 -10.34 -9.53 7.98
CA GLU A 28 -11.59 -10.29 7.77
C GLU A 28 -12.54 -9.59 6.79
N SER A 29 -12.61 -8.25 6.81
CA SER A 29 -13.42 -7.49 5.84
C SER A 29 -12.92 -7.59 4.38
N CYS A 30 -11.64 -7.88 4.16
CA CYS A 30 -11.07 -8.10 2.84
C CYS A 30 -11.44 -9.51 2.33
N VAL A 31 -11.41 -10.52 3.22
CA VAL A 31 -11.89 -11.88 2.92
C VAL A 31 -13.39 -11.88 2.61
N ASP A 32 -14.17 -11.12 3.37
CA ASP A 32 -15.60 -10.97 3.13
C ASP A 32 -15.88 -10.30 1.77
N ARG A 33 -15.12 -9.28 1.37
CA ARG A 33 -15.29 -8.63 0.07
C ARG A 33 -14.93 -9.56 -1.11
N LEU A 34 -13.88 -10.37 -0.96
CA LEU A 34 -13.49 -11.36 -1.97
C LEU A 34 -14.55 -12.45 -2.16
N THR A 35 -15.14 -12.94 -1.06
CA THR A 35 -16.16 -14.00 -1.13
C THR A 35 -17.56 -13.51 -1.50
N ARG A 36 -17.82 -12.20 -1.40
CA ARG A 36 -19.13 -11.61 -1.70
C ARG A 36 -19.39 -11.50 -3.20
N GLU A 37 -18.36 -11.25 -4.01
CA GLU A 37 -18.48 -11.24 -5.48
C GLU A 37 -18.80 -12.64 -6.05
N GLU A 38 -18.30 -13.71 -5.41
CA GLU A 38 -18.65 -15.09 -5.77
C GLU A 38 -20.09 -15.44 -5.35
N LYS A 39 -20.55 -14.98 -4.19
CA LYS A 39 -21.91 -15.27 -3.69
C LYS A 39 -23.01 -14.53 -4.46
N GLU A 40 -22.79 -13.27 -4.84
CA GLU A 40 -23.75 -12.53 -5.68
C GLU A 40 -23.82 -13.09 -7.11
N SER A 41 -22.76 -13.75 -7.58
CA SER A 41 -22.74 -14.50 -8.84
C SER A 41 -23.42 -15.88 -8.73
N ALA A 42 -23.39 -16.51 -7.54
CA ALA A 42 -23.97 -17.82 -7.30
C ALA A 42 -25.49 -17.81 -7.06
N GLU A 43 -26.05 -16.75 -6.47
CA GLU A 43 -27.50 -16.69 -6.16
C GLU A 43 -28.41 -16.47 -7.38
N LYS A 44 -27.86 -16.07 -8.54
CA LYS A 44 -28.62 -15.97 -9.80
C LYS A 44 -28.61 -17.23 -10.68
N GLN A 45 -27.93 -18.30 -10.26
CA GLN A 45 -27.96 -19.60 -10.94
C GLN A 45 -28.53 -20.70 -10.03
N ALA A 46 -29.63 -20.41 -9.34
CA ALA A 46 -30.51 -21.45 -8.80
C ALA A 46 -31.42 -22.02 -9.90
N SER A 47 -30.82 -22.54 -10.97
CA SER A 47 -31.39 -23.63 -11.76
C SER A 47 -30.35 -24.72 -11.74
N ALA A 48 -30.58 -25.73 -10.90
CA ALA A 48 -29.72 -26.90 -10.80
C ALA A 48 -29.70 -27.63 -12.15
N GLU A 49 -28.83 -27.19 -13.05
CA GLU A 49 -28.32 -28.04 -14.10
C GLU A 49 -27.45 -29.05 -13.37
N VAL A 50 -27.99 -30.27 -13.22
CA VAL A 50 -27.22 -31.43 -12.80
C VAL A 50 -26.01 -31.48 -13.73
N LEU A 51 -24.85 -31.08 -13.23
CA LEU A 51 -23.59 -31.27 -13.93
C LEU A 51 -23.46 -32.78 -14.13
N ASN A 52 -23.79 -33.23 -15.34
CA ASN A 52 -23.43 -34.55 -15.84
C ASN A 52 -21.91 -34.55 -15.93
N ILE A 53 -21.24 -34.82 -14.81
CA ILE A 53 -19.81 -35.08 -14.79
C ILE A 53 -19.64 -36.34 -15.65
N PRO A 54 -19.03 -36.25 -16.85
CA PRO A 54 -18.88 -37.42 -17.68
C PRO A 54 -17.97 -38.39 -16.90
N GLN A 55 -18.51 -39.54 -16.51
CA GLN A 55 -17.78 -40.58 -15.75
C GLN A 55 -16.60 -41.19 -16.53
N ASN A 56 -16.31 -40.70 -17.73
CA ASN A 56 -15.30 -41.22 -18.64
C ASN A 56 -14.47 -40.09 -19.27
N VAL A 57 -13.99 -39.15 -18.46
CA VAL A 57 -12.85 -38.33 -18.87
C VAL A 57 -11.62 -39.01 -18.27
N SER A 58 -10.75 -39.52 -19.14
CA SER A 58 -9.47 -40.10 -18.73
C SER A 58 -8.73 -39.11 -17.83
N GLU A 59 -8.11 -39.59 -16.75
CA GLU A 59 -7.32 -38.77 -15.83
C GLU A 59 -6.29 -37.90 -16.59
N ASN A 60 -5.74 -38.43 -17.69
CA ASN A 60 -4.84 -37.70 -18.58
C ASN A 60 -5.49 -36.48 -19.26
N ASP A 61 -6.76 -36.57 -19.67
CA ASP A 61 -7.46 -35.45 -20.31
C ASP A 61 -7.75 -34.34 -19.28
N TRP A 62 -7.99 -34.72 -18.02
CA TRP A 62 -8.13 -33.77 -16.92
C TRP A 62 -6.81 -33.08 -16.59
N ILE A 63 -5.71 -33.83 -16.52
CA ILE A 63 -4.37 -33.26 -16.32
C ILE A 63 -4.03 -32.30 -17.46
N MET A 64 -4.36 -32.64 -18.70
CA MET A 64 -4.10 -31.77 -19.85
C MET A 64 -4.91 -30.48 -19.81
N LYS A 65 -6.19 -30.55 -19.40
CA LYS A 65 -7.03 -29.35 -19.21
C LYS A 65 -6.52 -28.46 -18.09
N LEU A 66 -6.12 -29.03 -16.95
CA LEU A 66 -5.55 -28.28 -15.84
C LEU A 66 -4.24 -27.60 -16.25
N LYS A 67 -3.40 -28.30 -17.01
CA LYS A 67 -2.17 -27.72 -17.56
C LYS A 67 -2.46 -26.55 -18.50
N CYS A 68 -3.45 -26.66 -19.39
CA CYS A 68 -3.82 -25.55 -20.26
C CYS A 68 -4.35 -24.33 -19.48
N LEU A 69 -5.10 -24.54 -18.39
CA LEU A 69 -5.57 -23.46 -17.52
C LEU A 69 -4.40 -22.80 -16.78
N ASP A 70 -3.48 -23.61 -16.26
CA ASP A 70 -2.26 -23.14 -15.58
C ASP A 70 -1.33 -22.39 -16.53
N ASP A 71 -1.14 -22.89 -17.75
CA ASP A 71 -0.34 -22.26 -18.80
C ASP A 71 -0.98 -20.92 -19.24
N ALA A 72 -2.31 -20.86 -19.37
CA ALA A 72 -3.00 -19.62 -19.71
C ALA A 72 -2.92 -18.58 -18.58
N HIS A 73 -3.07 -19.01 -17.33
CA HIS A 73 -2.93 -18.15 -16.16
C HIS A 73 -1.49 -17.71 -15.95
N SER A 74 -0.49 -18.54 -16.25
CA SER A 74 0.92 -18.23 -16.03
C SER A 74 1.55 -17.42 -17.17
N ASN A 75 1.18 -17.70 -18.43
CA ASN A 75 1.83 -17.09 -19.59
C ASN A 75 1.03 -15.96 -20.25
N THR A 76 -0.31 -15.98 -20.16
CA THR A 76 -1.17 -15.05 -20.91
C THR A 76 -1.66 -13.89 -20.05
N TYR A 77 -2.00 -14.15 -18.79
CA TYR A 77 -2.55 -13.16 -17.86
C TYR A 77 -1.79 -13.03 -16.54
N GLY A 78 -0.83 -13.91 -16.30
CA GLY A 78 -0.03 -13.96 -15.09
C GLY A 78 1.14 -13.01 -15.18
N LEU A 79 1.35 -12.24 -14.11
CA LEU A 79 2.62 -11.58 -13.90
C LEU A 79 3.65 -12.68 -13.60
N THR A 80 4.42 -13.08 -14.62
CA THR A 80 5.52 -14.04 -14.41
C THR A 80 6.43 -13.51 -13.30
N VAL A 81 7.13 -14.39 -12.57
CA VAL A 81 8.08 -13.96 -11.52
C VAL A 81 9.08 -12.92 -12.06
N GLN A 82 9.52 -13.09 -13.31
CA GLN A 82 10.39 -12.12 -13.98
C GLN A 82 9.67 -10.80 -14.31
N GLY A 83 8.40 -10.86 -14.72
CA GLY A 83 7.56 -9.67 -14.92
C GLY A 83 7.28 -8.93 -13.61
N PHE A 84 7.12 -9.66 -12.50
CA PHE A 84 7.01 -9.08 -11.17
C PHE A 84 8.27 -8.33 -10.77
N TYR A 85 9.46 -8.93 -10.93
CA TYR A 85 10.71 -8.24 -10.61
C TYR A 85 10.93 -6.99 -11.46
N LYS A 86 10.63 -7.05 -12.76
CA LYS A 86 10.70 -5.85 -13.62
C LYS A 86 9.72 -4.75 -13.16
N LEU A 87 8.49 -5.13 -12.84
CA LEU A 87 7.50 -4.17 -12.34
C LEU A 87 7.92 -3.61 -10.98
N ALA A 88 8.48 -4.44 -10.10
CA ALA A 88 9.00 -4.01 -8.81
C ALA A 88 10.16 -3.03 -8.98
N ASP A 89 11.12 -3.32 -9.86
CA ASP A 89 12.25 -2.42 -10.18
C ASP A 89 11.75 -1.09 -10.80
N GLU A 90 10.76 -1.13 -11.69
CA GLU A 90 10.14 0.07 -12.25
C GLU A 90 9.41 0.89 -11.17
N VAL A 91 8.68 0.24 -10.27
CA VAL A 91 7.99 0.93 -9.18
C VAL A 91 9.00 1.50 -8.19
N GLU A 92 10.00 0.73 -7.79
CA GLU A 92 11.05 1.15 -6.86
C GLU A 92 11.92 2.29 -7.43
N SER A 93 12.22 2.27 -8.73
CA SER A 93 12.94 3.38 -9.37
C SER A 93 12.11 4.66 -9.50
N ASN A 94 10.79 4.56 -9.48
CA ASN A 94 9.87 5.71 -9.47
C ASN A 94 9.49 6.17 -8.06
N ILE A 95 9.81 5.40 -7.02
CA ILE A 95 9.75 5.88 -5.64
C ILE A 95 10.97 6.77 -5.46
N GLU A 96 10.77 8.09 -5.49
CA GLU A 96 11.83 9.08 -5.22
C GLU A 96 12.64 8.67 -3.98
N ASP A 97 13.95 8.96 -4.02
CA ASP A 97 14.86 8.81 -2.88
C ASP A 97 14.13 9.25 -1.60
N VAL A 98 13.99 8.33 -0.64
CA VAL A 98 13.30 8.57 0.62
C VAL A 98 13.86 9.86 1.20
N ARG A 99 13.05 10.94 1.15
CA ARG A 99 13.51 12.26 1.57
C ARG A 99 14.06 12.13 3.00
N PRO A 100 15.24 12.72 3.29
CA PRO A 100 15.88 12.56 4.58
C PRO A 100 14.90 12.94 5.70
N ASN A 101 15.01 12.25 6.83
CA ASN A 101 14.09 12.40 7.95
C ASN A 101 14.17 13.82 8.52
N LEU A 102 13.34 14.73 7.99
CA LEU A 102 13.44 16.18 8.19
C LEU A 102 12.99 16.62 9.58
N CYS A 103 12.15 15.82 10.24
CA CYS A 103 11.59 16.13 11.55
C CYS A 103 12.06 15.10 12.59
N SER A 104 12.78 15.57 13.62
CA SER A 104 13.28 14.72 14.70
C SER A 104 12.20 14.45 15.74
N ALA A 105 11.94 13.17 16.03
CA ALA A 105 11.04 12.74 17.10
C ALA A 105 11.74 12.60 18.48
N VAL A 106 13.04 12.92 18.58
CA VAL A 106 13.86 12.69 19.79
C VAL A 106 13.25 13.34 21.02
N ASP A 107 12.79 14.59 20.90
CA ASP A 107 12.25 15.36 22.03
C ASP A 107 10.91 14.80 22.53
N ILE A 108 10.05 14.33 21.62
CA ILE A 108 8.81 13.63 21.98
C ILE A 108 9.14 12.35 22.74
N ILE A 109 10.07 11.55 22.21
CA ILE A 109 10.46 10.28 22.81
C ILE A 109 11.06 10.52 24.20
N GLN A 110 11.92 11.53 24.36
CA GLN A 110 12.48 11.90 25.66
C GLN A 110 11.39 12.36 26.65
N CYS A 111 10.44 13.20 26.19
CA CYS A 111 9.34 13.65 27.03
C CYS A 111 8.44 12.49 27.48
N LEU A 112 8.08 11.59 26.57
CA LEU A 112 7.24 10.42 26.87
C LEU A 112 7.95 9.44 27.82
N LYS A 113 9.27 9.26 27.66
CA LYS A 113 10.07 8.46 28.61
C LYS A 113 10.05 9.06 30.02
N LYS A 114 10.08 10.40 30.13
CA LYS A 114 9.99 11.13 31.41
C LYS A 114 8.57 11.13 32.00
N ASN A 115 7.54 11.13 31.15
CA ASN A 115 6.12 11.23 31.54
C ASN A 115 5.30 10.00 31.13
N LYS A 116 5.73 8.81 31.58
CA LYS A 116 5.14 7.52 31.14
C LYS A 116 3.62 7.39 31.31
N CYS A 117 3.05 8.03 32.33
CA CYS A 117 1.63 7.90 32.65
C CYS A 117 0.77 9.05 32.11
N CYS A 118 1.35 10.06 31.46
CA CYS A 118 0.59 11.26 31.09
C CYS A 118 1.21 11.96 29.87
N SER A 119 0.82 11.52 28.67
CA SER A 119 1.30 12.04 27.38
C SER A 119 0.90 13.49 27.11
N ILE A 120 -0.19 13.98 27.72
CA ILE A 120 -0.64 15.37 27.62
C ILE A 120 0.45 16.37 28.03
N LYS A 121 1.33 16.00 28.98
CA LYS A 121 2.46 16.86 29.38
C LYS A 121 3.49 17.07 28.26
N CYS A 122 3.47 16.21 27.24
CA CYS A 122 4.32 16.26 26.07
C CYS A 122 3.66 16.92 24.85
N ARG A 123 2.45 17.48 25.02
CA ARG A 123 1.69 18.11 23.93
C ARG A 123 2.50 19.16 23.18
N SER A 124 3.24 20.03 23.88
CA SER A 124 4.08 21.04 23.23
C SER A 124 5.16 20.47 22.32
N HIS A 125 5.72 19.31 22.67
CA HIS A 125 6.69 18.60 21.81
C HIS A 125 6.00 17.94 20.61
N MET A 126 4.79 17.42 20.81
CA MET A 126 3.97 16.86 19.73
C MET A 126 3.54 17.93 18.73
N ASP A 127 3.02 19.06 19.21
CA ASP A 127 2.57 20.17 18.37
C ASP A 127 3.72 20.69 17.48
N ARG A 128 4.92 20.89 18.04
CA ARG A 128 6.11 21.29 17.26
C ARG A 128 6.51 20.27 16.19
N PHE A 129 6.41 18.98 16.50
CA PHE A 129 6.71 17.94 15.52
C PHE A 129 5.67 17.89 14.41
N ILE A 130 4.39 18.03 14.75
CA ILE A 130 3.28 18.13 13.79
C ILE A 130 3.51 19.33 12.88
N ASP A 131 3.81 20.51 13.44
CA ASP A 131 4.10 21.72 12.67
C ASP A 131 5.27 21.51 11.70
N CYS A 132 6.34 20.82 12.14
CA CYS A 132 7.47 20.48 11.28
C CYS A 132 7.05 19.58 10.12
N VAL A 133 6.29 18.51 10.41
CA VAL A 133 5.82 17.54 9.40
C VAL A 133 4.91 18.23 8.39
N ASP A 134 3.96 19.02 8.86
CA ASP A 134 3.00 19.73 8.01
C ASP A 134 3.70 20.78 7.14
N THR A 135 4.61 21.56 7.72
CA THR A 135 5.41 22.54 6.97
C THR A 135 6.25 21.85 5.89
N THR A 136 6.89 20.74 6.25
CA THR A 136 7.69 19.94 5.31
C THR A 136 6.82 19.42 4.17
N ARG A 137 5.67 18.84 4.48
CA ARG A 137 4.72 18.34 3.49
C ARG A 137 4.25 19.44 2.54
N ILE A 138 3.92 20.61 3.07
CA ILE A 138 3.52 21.76 2.25
C ILE A 138 4.65 22.20 1.32
N ASN A 139 5.89 22.22 1.81
CA ASN A 139 7.05 22.59 0.98
C ASN A 139 7.30 21.57 -0.14
N ILE A 140 7.19 20.27 0.15
CA ILE A 140 7.28 19.20 -0.86
C ILE A 140 6.25 19.43 -1.98
N ILE A 141 4.99 19.70 -1.60
CA ILE A 141 3.92 19.94 -2.58
C ILE A 141 4.21 21.19 -3.42
N LYS A 142 4.70 22.27 -2.79
CA LYS A 142 5.07 23.50 -3.51
C LYS A 142 6.20 23.26 -4.51
N GLU A 143 7.25 22.55 -4.10
CA GLU A 143 8.36 22.19 -4.99
C GLU A 143 7.86 21.38 -6.19
N GLN A 144 6.99 20.39 -5.97
CA GLN A 144 6.43 19.59 -7.05
C GLN A 144 5.65 20.45 -8.04
N ILE A 145 4.74 21.29 -7.55
CA ILE A 145 3.95 22.19 -8.40
C ILE A 145 4.87 23.12 -9.20
N GLU A 146 5.94 23.63 -8.59
CA GLU A 146 6.88 24.50 -9.28
C GLU A 146 7.65 23.76 -10.38
N CYS A 147 8.07 22.51 -10.13
CA CYS A 147 8.69 21.64 -11.13
C CYS A 147 7.75 21.37 -12.31
N ASP A 148 6.52 20.94 -12.03
CA ASP A 148 5.51 20.65 -13.06
C ASP A 148 5.20 21.89 -13.93
N LEU A 149 5.10 23.07 -13.30
CA LEU A 149 4.88 24.34 -14.01
C LEU A 149 6.10 24.76 -14.85
N LYS A 150 7.33 24.42 -14.43
CA LYS A 150 8.54 24.66 -15.23
C LYS A 150 8.57 23.72 -16.43
N GLU A 151 8.26 22.45 -16.26
CA GLU A 151 8.22 21.46 -17.33
C GLU A 151 7.15 21.81 -18.38
N LYS A 152 5.94 22.15 -17.93
CA LYS A 152 4.86 22.59 -18.82
C LYS A 152 5.27 23.79 -19.68
N ARG A 153 5.90 24.81 -19.07
CA ARG A 153 6.40 25.98 -19.80
C ARG A 153 7.49 25.64 -20.81
N LYS A 154 8.38 24.70 -20.49
CA LYS A 154 9.40 24.22 -21.44
C LYS A 154 8.74 23.54 -22.63
N LYS A 155 7.78 22.65 -22.39
CA LYS A 155 7.05 21.94 -23.45
C LYS A 155 6.28 22.90 -24.37
N GLU A 156 5.57 23.88 -23.79
CA GLU A 156 4.87 24.92 -24.57
C GLU A 156 5.84 25.75 -25.43
N ALA A 157 7.05 26.05 -24.93
CA ALA A 157 8.07 26.75 -25.69
C ALA A 157 8.64 25.89 -26.84
N GLU A 158 8.88 24.60 -26.60
CA GLU A 158 9.32 23.64 -27.62
C GLU A 158 8.27 23.46 -28.72
N ASP A 159 6.99 23.34 -28.36
CA ASP A 159 5.88 23.24 -29.31
C ASP A 159 5.76 24.51 -30.18
N ALA A 160 5.96 25.69 -29.58
CA ALA A 160 5.96 26.96 -30.30
C ALA A 160 7.15 27.08 -31.27
N GLU A 161 8.36 26.67 -30.87
CA GLU A 161 9.52 26.62 -31.78
C GLU A 161 9.29 25.66 -32.95
N ASN A 162 8.73 24.48 -32.69
CA ASN A 162 8.45 23.49 -33.72
C ASN A 162 7.44 24.00 -34.75
N PHE A 163 6.39 24.71 -34.30
CA PHE A 163 5.44 25.38 -35.20
C PHE A 163 6.15 26.38 -36.12
N LEU A 164 6.99 27.27 -35.56
CA LEU A 164 7.70 28.29 -36.34
C LEU A 164 8.73 27.74 -37.34
N ARG A 165 9.25 26.53 -37.12
CA ARG A 165 10.20 25.87 -38.04
C ARG A 165 9.52 25.08 -39.16
N SER A 166 8.20 24.90 -39.08
CA SER A 166 7.42 24.09 -40.02
C SER A 166 6.82 24.88 -41.19
N GLU A 167 7.00 26.20 -41.21
CA GLU A 167 6.72 27.11 -42.34
C GLU A 167 7.99 27.44 -43.14
#